data_AF-W2YX35-F1
#
_entry.id   AF-W2YX35-F1
#
_cell.length_a   1.000
_cell.length_b   1.000
_cell.length_c   1.000
_cell.angle_alpha   90.00
_cell.angle_beta   90.00
_cell.angle_gamma   90.00
#
_symmetry.space_group_name_H-M   'P 1'
#
loop_
_entity.id
_entity.type
_entity.pdbx_description
1 polymer ?
#
loop_
_entity_poly.entity_id
_entity_poly.type
_entity_poly.pdbx_seq_one_letter_code
_entity_poly.pdbx_strand_id
1 'polypeptide(L)' 'MRREDEDAVPSSADSQHGNSAETRPPPAQLDELGEPHYNVKRLVARCRRRGRTQYLVKWRGYSHSQNAWEFECPS' A
#
# COMPACT_ATOMS: atom_id res chain seq x y z
N MET A 1 -37.97 0.56 42.83
CA MET A 1 -37.35 0.19 41.55
C MET A 1 -36.12 1.07 41.33
N ARG A 2 -34.98 0.42 41.02
CA ARG A 2 -33.73 0.92 40.40
C ARG A 2 -32.93 2.05 41.08
N ARG A 3 -31.85 1.65 41.79
CA ARG A 3 -30.50 2.25 41.68
C ARG A 3 -29.86 1.60 40.43
N GLU A 4 -29.02 2.22 39.61
CA GLU A 4 -27.60 2.61 39.74
C GLU A 4 -27.30 3.50 38.51
N ASP A 5 -26.71 4.69 38.68
CA ASP A 5 -25.30 5.00 38.33
C ASP A 5 -24.78 4.26 37.08
N GLU A 6 -24.88 4.88 35.91
CA GLU A 6 -23.99 4.63 34.77
C GLU A 6 -23.84 5.93 33.98
N ASP A 7 -22.99 6.82 34.49
CA ASP A 7 -22.28 7.82 33.69
C ASP A 7 -21.34 7.10 32.70
N ALA A 8 -21.93 6.35 31.77
CA ALA A 8 -21.24 5.76 30.65
C ALA A 8 -20.91 6.88 29.67
N VAL A 9 -19.75 7.51 29.87
CA VAL A 9 -19.03 8.26 28.83
C VAL A 9 -18.90 7.31 27.62
N PRO A 10 -19.64 7.54 26.51
CA PRO A 10 -19.42 6.72 25.35
C PRO A 10 -18.21 7.29 24.62
N SER A 11 -17.25 6.39 24.47
CA SER A 11 -16.38 6.30 23.31
C SER A 11 -15.26 7.35 23.23
N SER A 12 -14.14 6.99 23.85
CA SER A 12 -12.82 7.01 23.23
C SER A 12 -12.64 8.13 22.19
N ALA A 13 -12.41 9.34 22.70
CA ALA A 13 -11.56 10.27 21.99
C ALA A 13 -10.21 9.57 21.74
N ASP A 14 -9.67 9.79 20.54
CA ASP A 14 -8.38 9.31 20.05
C ASP A 14 -8.41 7.84 19.59
N SER A 15 -8.56 7.54 18.30
CA SER A 15 -7.45 7.62 17.35
C SER A 15 -7.98 7.37 15.93
N GLN A 16 -8.80 8.28 15.40
CA GLN A 16 -9.07 8.32 13.95
C GLN A 16 -7.88 8.97 13.22
N HIS A 17 -6.70 8.37 13.34
CA HIS A 17 -5.60 8.56 12.39
C HIS A 17 -5.36 7.33 11.50
N GLY A 18 -6.26 6.35 11.54
CA GLY A 18 -6.21 5.19 10.65
C GLY A 18 -6.91 5.51 9.33
N ASN A 19 -6.23 6.19 8.41
CA ASN A 19 -6.67 6.34 7.03
C ASN A 19 -6.78 4.94 6.39
N SER A 20 -7.93 4.30 6.56
CA SER A 20 -8.28 2.94 6.09
C SER A 20 -8.44 2.84 4.56
N ALA A 21 -7.78 3.72 3.82
CA ALA A 21 -7.56 3.62 2.38
C ALA A 21 -6.20 2.96 2.05
N GLU A 22 -5.33 2.74 3.04
CA GLU A 22 -3.98 2.20 2.82
C GLU A 22 -3.92 0.66 2.79
N THR A 23 -4.93 -0.04 3.32
CA THR A 23 -4.91 -1.51 3.44
C THR A 23 -5.38 -2.25 2.18
N ARG A 24 -6.16 -1.60 1.31
CA ARG A 24 -6.61 -2.22 0.07
C ARG A 24 -5.68 -1.79 -1.07
N PRO A 25 -4.92 -2.71 -1.68
CA PRO A 25 -4.17 -2.37 -2.88
C PRO A 25 -5.15 -1.83 -3.93
N PRO A 26 -4.85 -0.71 -4.62
CA PRO A 26 -5.56 -0.32 -5.83
C PRO A 26 -5.85 -1.53 -6.72
N PRO A 27 -7.01 -1.58 -7.39
CA PRO A 27 -7.26 -2.63 -8.37
C PRO A 27 -6.14 -2.60 -9.43
N ALA A 28 -5.43 -3.72 -9.56
CA ALA A 28 -4.47 -3.91 -10.65
C ALA A 28 -5.23 -3.81 -11.98
N GLN A 29 -4.69 -3.06 -12.93
CA GLN A 29 -5.28 -2.97 -14.27
C GLN A 29 -4.88 -4.23 -15.02
N LEU A 30 -5.82 -5.13 -15.32
CA LEU A 30 -5.48 -6.30 -16.14
C LEU A 30 -5.30 -5.88 -17.60
N ASP A 31 -4.31 -6.43 -18.29
CA ASP A 31 -4.16 -6.30 -19.74
C ASP A 31 -5.12 -7.24 -20.50
N GLU A 32 -5.01 -7.28 -21.82
CA GLU A 32 -5.85 -8.13 -22.69
C GLU A 32 -5.67 -9.63 -22.44
N LEU A 33 -4.58 -10.02 -21.77
CA LEU A 33 -4.25 -11.39 -21.39
C LEU A 33 -4.68 -11.71 -19.95
N GLY A 34 -5.18 -10.73 -19.21
CA GLY A 34 -5.55 -10.88 -17.80
C GLY A 34 -4.37 -10.70 -16.84
N GLU A 35 -3.23 -10.17 -17.31
CA GLU A 35 -2.04 -9.96 -16.50
C GLU A 35 -2.12 -8.63 -15.72
N PRO A 36 -1.84 -8.62 -14.41
CA PRO A 36 -1.97 -7.44 -13.58
C PRO A 36 -0.88 -6.40 -13.87
N HIS A 37 -1.28 -5.29 -14.48
CA HIS A 37 -0.46 -4.09 -14.67
C HIS A 37 -0.72 -3.03 -13.59
N TYR A 38 0.38 -2.44 -13.13
CA TYR A 38 0.36 -1.43 -12.09
C TYR A 38 0.92 -0.12 -12.60
N ASN A 39 0.26 0.98 -12.24
CA ASN A 39 0.70 2.31 -12.62
C ASN A 39 1.94 2.72 -11.81
N VAL A 40 3.07 2.91 -12.47
CA VAL A 40 4.29 3.39 -11.82
C VAL A 40 4.21 4.91 -11.58
N LYS A 41 4.49 5.34 -10.36
CA LYS A 41 4.61 6.75 -9.97
C LYS A 41 6.00 7.26 -10.33
N ARG A 42 7.03 6.54 -9.90
CA ARG A 42 8.45 6.88 -10.07
C ARG A 42 9.33 5.67 -9.75
N LEU A 43 10.53 5.62 -10.32
CA LEU A 43 11.61 4.76 -9.83
C LEU A 43 12.32 5.44 -8.66
N VAL A 44 12.27 4.84 -7.48
CA VAL A 44 12.81 5.39 -6.23
C VAL A 44 14.30 5.17 -6.14
N ALA A 45 14.75 3.99 -6.53
CA ALA A 45 16.15 3.59 -6.44
C ALA A 45 16.50 2.61 -7.56
N ARG A 46 17.81 2.52 -7.84
CA ARG A 46 18.38 1.53 -8.76
C ARG A 46 19.53 0.84 -8.05
N CYS A 47 19.55 -0.49 -8.09
CA CYS A 47 20.59 -1.31 -7.48
C CYS A 47 21.08 -2.35 -8.49
N ARG A 48 22.39 -2.61 -8.53
CA ARG A 48 22.94 -3.71 -9.32
C ARG A 48 23.40 -4.82 -8.38
N ARG A 49 22.81 -6.01 -8.48
CA ARG A 49 23.20 -7.17 -7.68
C ARG A 49 23.47 -8.36 -8.58
N ARG A 50 24.63 -9.00 -8.39
CA ARG A 50 25.08 -10.19 -9.16
C ARG A 50 24.97 -10.01 -10.69
N GLY A 51 25.36 -8.83 -11.17
CA GLY A 51 25.33 -8.50 -12.60
C GLY A 51 23.97 -8.02 -13.14
N ARG A 52 22.88 -8.17 -12.37
CA ARG A 52 21.52 -7.77 -12.77
C ARG A 52 21.13 -6.42 -12.16
N THR A 53 20.45 -5.60 -12.95
CA THR A 53 19.89 -4.33 -12.49
C THR A 53 18.49 -4.55 -11.93
N GLN A 54 18.22 -3.94 -10.78
CA GLN A 54 16.93 -3.90 -10.11
C GLN A 54 16.53 -2.45 -9.88
N TYR A 55 15.23 -2.19 -9.94
CA TYR A 55 14.64 -0.89 -9.70
C TYR A 55 13.62 -0.98 -8.59
N LEU A 56 13.73 -0.09 -7.60
CA LEU A 56 12.69 0.06 -6.59
C LEU A 56 11.58 0.91 -7.19
N VAL A 57 10.44 0.30 -7.46
CA VAL A 57 9.30 0.91 -8.12
C VAL A 57 8.35 1.48 -7.07
N LYS A 58 8.05 2.79 -7.18
CA LYS A 58 6.94 3.41 -6.44
C LYS A 58 5.67 3.27 -7.26
N TRP A 59 4.70 2.50 -6.78
CA TRP A 59 3.39 2.38 -7.41
C TRP A 59 2.50 3.61 -7.10
N ARG A 60 1.70 4.06 -8.07
CA ARG A 60 0.69 5.12 -7.90
C ARG A 60 -0.49 4.57 -7.13
N GLY A 61 -0.97 5.33 -6.15
CA GLY A 61 -2.11 4.91 -5.30
C GLY A 61 -1.73 3.97 -4.14
N TYR A 62 -0.50 3.46 -4.10
CA TYR A 62 0.02 2.70 -2.96
C TYR A 62 0.84 3.61 -2.04
N SER A 63 1.12 3.18 -0.81
CA SER A 63 2.06 3.84 0.09
C SER A 63 3.52 3.47 -0.25
N HIS A 64 4.51 4.08 0.43
CA HIS A 64 5.93 3.78 0.18
C HIS A 64 6.36 2.42 0.73
N SER A 65 5.62 1.87 1.70
CA SER A 65 5.86 0.52 2.24
C SER A 65 5.56 -0.57 1.21
N GLN A 66 4.73 -0.28 0.21
CA GLN A 66 4.36 -1.19 -0.87
C GLN A 66 5.33 -1.12 -2.07
N ASN A 67 6.45 -0.41 -1.96
CA ASN A 67 7.43 -0.34 -3.04
C ASN A 67 8.09 -1.70 -3.24
N ALA A 68 8.20 -2.14 -4.49
CA ALA A 68 8.78 -3.44 -4.85
C ALA A 68 10.06 -3.27 -5.68
N TRP A 69 11.01 -4.20 -5.52
CA TRP A 69 12.20 -4.27 -6.36
C TRP A 69 11.91 -5.13 -7.59
N GLU A 70 11.79 -4.49 -8.75
CA GLU A 70 11.57 -5.16 -10.02
C GLU A 70 12.89 -5.33 -10.78
N PHE A 71 13.09 -6.50 -11.39
CA PHE A 71 14.27 -6.78 -12.21
C PHE A 71 14.05 -6.25 -13.63
N GLU A 72 15.11 -5.75 -14.26
CA GLU A 72 15.11 -5.65 -15.73
C GLU A 72 14.98 -7.07 -16.28
N CYS A 73 13.88 -7.36 -16.97
CA CYS A 73 13.75 -8.60 -17.72
C CYS A 73 14.89 -8.63 -18.75
N PRO A 74 15.82 -9.60 -18.69
CA PRO A 74 16.86 -9.70 -19.70
C PRO A 74 16.20 -10.07 -21.03
N SER A 75 16.21 -9.13 -21.96
CA SER A 75 15.85 -9.34 -23.37
C SER A 75 16.80 -10.33 -24.04
#